data_AF-A0A6M3L8N6-F1
#
_entry.id   AF-A0A6M3L8N6-F1
#
_cell.length_a   1.000
_cell.length_b   1.000
_cell.length_c   1.000
_cell.angle_alpha   90.00
_cell.angle_beta   90.00
_cell.angle_gamma   90.00
#
_symmetry.space_group_name_H-M   'P 1'
#
loop_
_entity.id
_entity.type
_entity.pdbx_description
1 polymer ?
#
loop_
_entity_poly.entity_id
_entity_poly.type
_entity_poly.pdbx_seq_one_letter_code
_entity_poly.pdbx_strand_id
1 'polypeptide(L)' 'MKTYIGCKVIKAEPMDEVTFLRSVKHQVVEDRETAEGYKVVYPDGYTSWSPRTVFEQAYREIDPAEVALIIED' A
#
# COMPACT_ATOMS: atom_id res chain seq x y z
N MET A 1 27.76 -9.38 3.12
CA MET A 1 26.52 -8.80 2.53
C MET A 1 26.76 -7.33 2.24
N LYS A 2 26.04 -6.75 1.29
CA LYS A 2 26.05 -5.32 1.00
C LYS A 2 24.64 -4.77 1.21
N THR A 3 24.54 -3.55 1.72
CA THR A 3 23.27 -2.89 2.02
C THR A 3 22.97 -1.86 0.93
N TYR A 4 21.72 -1.83 0.45
CA TYR A 4 21.25 -0.90 -0.57
C TYR A 4 19.91 -0.30 -0.12
N ILE A 5 19.66 0.95 -0.52
CA ILE A 5 18.37 1.63 -0.32
C ILE A 5 17.74 1.79 -1.70
N GLY A 6 16.49 1.36 -1.83
CA GLY A 6 15.65 1.65 -2.99
C GLY A 6 14.35 2.30 -2.52
N CYS A 7 13.89 3.31 -3.25
CA CYS A 7 12.65 4.03 -2.95
C CYS A 7 11.70 3.94 -4.14
N LYS A 8 10.39 3.93 -3.88
CA LYS A 8 9.33 3.97 -4.89
C LYS A 8 8.25 4.95 -4.43
N VAL A 9 7.70 5.73 -5.35
CA VAL A 9 6.45 6.47 -5.12
C VAL A 9 5.29 5.49 -5.30
N ILE A 10 4.42 5.37 -4.32
CA ILE A 10 3.29 4.43 -4.30
C ILE A 10 1.98 5.18 -4.12
N LYS A 11 0.88 4.54 -4.51
CA LYS A 11 -0.47 4.98 -4.14
C LYS A 11 -1.03 4.04 -3.09
N ALA A 12 -1.70 4.57 -2.07
CA ALA A 12 -2.31 3.76 -1.04
C ALA A 12 -3.67 4.31 -0.64
N GLU A 13 -4.59 3.43 -0.29
CA GLU A 13 -5.90 3.77 0.27
C GLU A 13 -6.22 2.84 1.45
N PRO A 14 -6.89 3.32 2.52
CA PRO A 14 -7.32 2.48 3.63
C PRO A 14 -8.18 1.32 3.12
N MET A 15 -7.84 0.10 3.54
CA MET A 15 -8.59 -1.11 3.21
C MET A 15 -8.27 -2.18 4.24
N ASP A 16 -9.29 -2.83 4.80
CA ASP A 16 -9.06 -3.94 5.71
C ASP A 16 -8.62 -5.21 4.97
N GLU A 17 -7.96 -6.12 5.69
CA GLU A 17 -7.36 -7.34 5.12
C GLU A 17 -8.38 -8.21 4.37
N VAL A 18 -9.52 -8.50 5.00
CA VAL A 18 -10.55 -9.38 4.42
C VAL A 18 -11.16 -8.76 3.16
N THR A 19 -11.47 -7.46 3.18
CA THR A 19 -11.93 -6.73 1.99
C THR A 19 -10.91 -6.82 0.86
N PHE A 20 -9.62 -6.64 1.15
CA PHE A 20 -8.56 -6.79 0.15
C PHE A 20 -8.49 -8.20 -0.45
N LEU A 21 -8.49 -9.24 0.39
CA LEU A 21 -8.41 -10.62 -0.06
C LEU A 21 -9.59 -11.00 -0.98
N ARG A 22 -10.80 -10.54 -0.63
CA ARG A 22 -12.00 -10.80 -1.42
C ARG A 22 -12.04 -9.99 -2.72
N SER A 23 -11.81 -8.68 -2.66
CA SER A 23 -12.03 -7.78 -3.80
C SER A 23 -10.85 -7.68 -4.76
N VAL A 24 -9.61 -7.78 -4.25
CA VAL A 24 -8.38 -7.60 -5.05
C VAL A 24 -7.73 -8.94 -5.41
N LYS A 25 -7.72 -9.90 -4.47
CA LYS A 25 -7.13 -11.23 -4.72
C LYS A 25 -8.16 -12.27 -5.15
N HIS A 26 -9.45 -11.94 -5.13
CA HIS A 26 -10.55 -12.85 -5.49
C HIS A 26 -10.51 -14.16 -4.71
N GLN A 27 -10.10 -14.10 -3.44
CA GLN A 27 -10.04 -15.25 -2.56
C GLN A 27 -11.36 -15.43 -1.81
N VAL A 28 -11.78 -16.69 -1.68
CA VAL A 28 -12.88 -17.07 -0.80
C VAL A 28 -12.32 -17.14 0.62
N VAL A 29 -12.72 -16.19 1.46
CA VAL A 29 -12.29 -16.09 2.87
C VAL A 29 -13.54 -16.11 3.73
N GLU A 30 -13.57 -16.95 4.75
CA GLU A 30 -14.66 -16.99 5.74
C GLU A 30 -14.74 -15.67 6.52
N ASP A 31 -15.90 -15.37 7.11
CA ASP A 31 -16.03 -14.20 7.96
C ASP A 31 -15.18 -14.38 9.23
N ARG A 32 -14.27 -13.44 9.45
CA ARG A 32 -13.33 -13.40 10.58
C ARG A 32 -13.04 -11.95 10.95
N GLU A 33 -12.42 -11.76 12.12
CA GLU A 33 -11.85 -10.47 12.50
C GLU A 33 -10.85 -10.02 11.41
N THR A 34 -10.97 -8.76 10.99
CA THR A 34 -10.15 -8.19 9.93
C THR A 34 -9.17 -7.18 10.51
N ALA A 35 -7.95 -7.16 9.98
CA ALA A 35 -6.94 -6.19 10.38
C ALA A 35 -7.08 -4.89 9.59
N GLU A 36 -6.86 -3.75 10.25
CA GLU A 36 -6.74 -2.45 9.58
C GLU A 36 -5.45 -2.37 8.77
N GLY A 37 -5.52 -1.72 7.61
CA GLY A 37 -4.37 -1.53 6.76
C GLY A 37 -4.67 -0.73 5.51
N TYR A 38 -3.79 -0.90 4.53
CA TYR A 38 -3.83 -0.17 3.27
C TYR A 38 -3.69 -1.12 2.10
N LYS A 39 -4.50 -0.92 1.07
CA LYS A 39 -4.21 -1.42 -0.26
C LYS A 39 -3.14 -0.52 -0.87
N VAL A 40 -2.06 -1.10 -1.37
CA VAL A 40 -0.91 -0.40 -1.92
C VAL A 40 -0.74 -0.78 -3.40
N VAL A 41 -0.63 0.23 -4.26
CA VAL A 41 -0.41 0.09 -5.70
C VAL A 41 0.96 0.66 -6.06
N TYR A 42 1.79 -0.17 -6.67
CA TYR A 42 3.14 0.18 -7.11
C TYR A 42 3.14 0.70 -8.55
N PRO A 43 4.21 1.41 -9.00
CA PRO A 43 4.30 1.94 -10.36
C PRO A 43 4.18 0.90 -11.48
N ASP A 44 4.55 -0.35 -11.21
CA ASP A 44 4.44 -1.47 -12.16
C ASP A 44 3.03 -2.08 -12.20
N GLY A 45 2.06 -1.52 -11.48
CA GLY A 45 0.70 -2.03 -11.36
C GLY A 45 0.54 -3.16 -10.35
N TYR A 46 1.63 -3.64 -9.73
CA TYR A 46 1.52 -4.63 -8.65
C TYR A 46 0.70 -4.05 -7.50
N THR A 47 -0.19 -4.87 -6.95
CA THR A 47 -1.06 -4.48 -5.84
C THR A 47 -0.88 -5.43 -4.66
N SER A 48 -0.60 -4.85 -3.49
CA SER A 48 -0.43 -5.54 -2.21
C SER A 48 -1.34 -4.95 -1.12
N TRP A 49 -1.32 -5.59 0.05
CA TRP A 49 -1.91 -5.07 1.27
C TRP A 49 -0.85 -4.99 2.36
N SER A 50 -0.91 -3.96 3.19
CA SER A 50 0.01 -3.75 4.30
C SER A 50 -0.75 -3.44 5.59
N PRO A 51 -0.41 -4.07 6.73
CA PRO A 51 -0.97 -3.71 8.02
C PRO A 51 -0.73 -2.23 8.33
N ARG A 52 -1.70 -1.58 8.98
CA ARG A 52 -1.68 -0.14 9.25
C ARG A 52 -0.38 0.33 9.89
N THR A 53 0.03 -0.31 10.99
CA THR A 53 1.22 0.09 11.75
C THR A 53 2.51 -0.09 10.95
N VAL A 54 2.58 -1.10 10.08
CA VAL A 54 3.71 -1.35 9.19
C VAL A 54 3.76 -0.28 8.09
N PHE A 55 2.61 0.05 7.51
CA PHE A 55 2.51 1.07 6.48
C PHE A 55 2.90 2.46 7.00
N GLU A 56 2.29 2.89 8.11
CA GLU A 56 2.54 4.22 8.68
C GLU A 56 3.98 4.40 9.19
N GLN A 57 4.68 3.32 9.56
CA GLN A 57 6.10 3.37 9.93
C GLN A 57 7.04 3.44 8.72
N ALA A 58 6.65 2.82 7.60
CA ALA A 58 7.50 2.70 6.42
C ALA A 58 7.29 3.84 5.41
N TYR A 59 6.10 4.45 5.39
CA TYR A 59 5.71 5.42 4.38
C TYR A 59 5.20 6.72 5.00
N ARG A 60 5.55 7.83 4.37
CA ARG A 60 5.01 9.16 4.65
C ARG A 60 4.18 9.60 3.44
N GLU A 61 3.06 10.26 3.70
CA GLU A 61 2.29 10.96 2.65
C GLU A 61 3.10 12.12 2.05
N ILE A 62 3.11 12.19 0.73
CA ILE A 62 3.76 13.24 -0.04
C ILE A 62 2.86 14.47 -0.02
N ASP A 63 3.42 15.64 0.32
CA ASP A 63 2.66 16.90 0.31
C ASP A 63 2.18 17.23 -1.12
N PRO A 64 0.99 17.84 -1.31
CA PRO A 64 0.54 18.26 -2.64
C PRO A 64 1.55 19.10 -3.43
N ALA A 65 2.37 19.92 -2.77
CA ALA A 65 3.45 20.67 -3.41
C ALA A 65 4.61 19.77 -3.86
N GLU A 66 4.91 18.70 -3.12
CA GLU A 66 5.91 17.70 -3.48
C GLU A 66 5.41 16.82 -4.64
N VAL A 67 4.11 16.50 -4.72
CA VAL A 67 3.52 15.72 -5.82
C VAL A 67 3.83 16.35 -7.17
N ALA A 68 3.67 17.67 -7.30
CA ALA A 68 3.94 18.41 -8.54
C ALA A 68 5.41 18.36 -8.99
N LEU A 69 6.34 18.02 -8.09
CA LEU A 69 7.77 17.90 -8.39
C LEU A 69 8.19 16.46 -8.69
N ILE A 70 7.42 15.48 -8.21
CA ILE A 70 7.82 14.06 -8.19
C ILE A 70 7.06 13.26 -9.24
N ILE A 71 5.80 13.60 -9.49
CA ILE A 71 4.93 12.92 -10.45
C ILE A 71 4.84 13.80 -11.68
N GLU A 72 5.55 13.43 -12.74
CA GLU A 72 5.37 14.02 -14.07
C GLU A 72 4.11 13.41 -14.72
N ASP A 73 3.26 14.26 -15.32
CA ASP A 73 2.06 13.85 -16.09
C ASP A 73 2.42 13.08 -17.38
#